data_AF-A0A355BH81-F1
#
_entry.id   AF-A0A355BH81-F1
#
_cell.length_a   1.000
_cell.length_b   1.000
_cell.length_c   1.000
_cell.angle_alpha   90.00
_cell.angle_beta   90.00
_cell.angle_gamma   90.00
#
_symmetry.space_group_name_H-M   'P 1'
#
loop_
_entity.id
_entity.type
_entity.pdbx_description
1 polymer ?
#
loop_
_entity_poly.entity_id
_entity_poly.type
_entity_poly.pdbx_seq_one_letter_code
_entity_poly.pdbx_strand_id
1 'polypeptide(L)' 'MKDKRQAKILEIVSQDAIETQEQLLQALAEAGFPTTQSTVSRDIKELGLGKSPSGGRLIYM' A
#
# COMPACT_ATOMS: atom_id res chain seq x y z
N MET A 1 -5.66 -0.82 15.45
CA MET A 1 -4.32 -0.85 14.80
C MET A 1 -4.44 -1.13 13.31
N LYS A 2 -5.17 -2.18 12.91
CA LYS A 2 -5.50 -2.50 11.50
C LYS A 2 -6.11 -1.31 10.74
N ASP A 3 -7.18 -0.71 11.26
CA ASP A 3 -7.89 0.39 10.57
C ASP A 3 -6.98 1.61 10.31
N LYS A 4 -6.11 1.94 11.27
CA LYS A 4 -5.12 3.02 11.12
C LYS A 4 -4.09 2.69 10.04
N ARG A 5 -3.63 1.44 9.98
CA ARG A 5 -2.71 0.98 8.93
C ARG A 5 -3.38 0.99 7.56
N GLN A 6 -4.61 0.51 7.46
CA GLN A 6 -5.38 0.52 6.21
C GLN A 6 -5.67 1.94 5.71
N ALA A 7 -6.02 2.86 6.60
CA ALA A 7 -6.12 4.29 6.26
C ALA A 7 -4.79 4.84 5.75
N LYS A 8 -3.66 4.46 6.38
CA LYS A 8 -2.33 4.88 5.93
C LYS A 8 -1.94 4.26 4.58
N ILE A 9 -2.35 3.02 4.30
CA ILE A 9 -2.18 2.40 2.98
C ILE A 9 -2.87 3.24 1.90
N LEU A 10 -4.14 3.61 2.11
CA LEU A 10 -4.90 4.44 1.16
C LEU A 10 -4.24 5.81 0.95
N GLU A 11 -3.75 6.44 2.01
CA GLU A 11 -3.02 7.70 1.92
C GLU A 11 -1.74 7.54 1.08
N ILE A 12 -0.90 6.54 1.37
CA ILE A 12 0.36 6.31 0.65
C ILE A 12 0.11 6.04 -0.83
N VAL A 13 -0.80 5.13 -1.20
CA VAL A 13 -1.04 4.81 -2.62
C VAL A 13 -1.69 5.96 -3.39
N SER A 14 -2.30 6.93 -2.69
CA SER A 14 -2.84 8.15 -3.30
C SER A 14 -1.78 9.24 -3.52
N GLN A 15 -0.67 9.22 -2.77
CA GLN A 15 0.38 10.22 -2.80
C GLN A 15 1.62 9.76 -3.58
N ASP A 16 1.92 8.47 -3.51
CA ASP A 16 3.14 7.87 -4.05
C ASP A 16 2.84 6.82 -5.12
N ALA A 17 3.73 6.72 -6.11
CA ALA A 17 3.68 5.70 -7.14
C ALA A 17 4.16 4.34 -6.60
N ILE A 18 3.27 3.61 -5.94
CA ILE A 18 3.58 2.29 -5.36
C ILE A 18 3.36 1.19 -6.41
N GLU A 19 4.44 0.60 -6.90
CA GLU A 19 4.44 -0.48 -7.88
C GLU A 19 4.43 -1.86 -7.23
N THR A 20 5.01 -2.04 -6.04
CA THR A 20 5.17 -3.35 -5.39
C THR A 20 4.70 -3.36 -3.94
N GLN A 21 4.39 -4.55 -3.42
CA GLN A 21 4.03 -4.70 -2.01
C GLN A 21 5.22 -4.43 -1.08
N GLU A 22 6.45 -4.67 -1.52
CA GLU A 22 7.67 -4.30 -0.79
C GLU A 22 7.83 -2.79 -0.68
N GLN A 23 7.53 -2.03 -1.73
CA GLN A 23 7.52 -0.57 -1.66
C GLN A 23 6.47 -0.08 -0.67
N LEU A 24 5.25 -0.65 -0.69
CA LEU A 24 4.21 -0.31 0.29
C LEU A 24 4.63 -0.67 1.71
N LEU A 25 5.29 -1.82 1.89
CA LEU A 25 5.79 -2.28 3.18
C LEU A 25 6.83 -1.31 3.75
N GLN A 26 7.77 -0.87 2.92
CA GLN A 26 8.80 0.09 3.29
C GLN A 26 8.19 1.45 3.67
N ALA A 27 7.29 1.98 2.84
CA ALA A 27 6.59 3.23 3.10
C ALA A 27 5.76 3.18 4.41
N LEU A 28 5.11 2.04 4.67
CA LEU A 28 4.40 1.83 5.94
C LEU A 28 5.34 1.81 7.14
N ALA A 29 6.50 1.13 7.03
CA ALA A 29 7.49 1.09 8.10
C ALA A 29 8.03 2.50 8.41
N GLU A 30 8.34 3.28 7.39
CA GLU A 30 8.78 4.69 7.51
C GLU A 30 7.68 5.58 8.14
N ALA A 31 6.41 5.30 7.85
CA ALA A 31 5.27 5.96 8.48
C ALA A 31 4.94 5.46 9.91
N GLY A 32 5.75 4.57 10.49
CA GLY A 32 5.55 4.05 11.85
C GLY A 32 4.56 2.88 11.94
N PHE A 33 4.26 2.20 10.83
CA PHE A 33 3.39 1.03 10.74
C PHE A 33 4.16 -0.22 10.27
N PRO A 34 5.20 -0.68 11.00
CA PRO A 34 5.93 -1.89 10.62
C PRO A 34 4.98 -3.09 10.58
N THR A 35 5.06 -3.85 9.50
CA THR A 35 4.22 -5.03 9.30
C THR A 35 4.92 -6.06 8.41
N THR A 36 4.20 -7.06 7.92
CA THR A 36 4.75 -8.10 7.04
C THR A 36 4.10 -8.04 5.66
N GLN A 37 4.77 -8.58 4.66
CA GLN A 37 4.22 -8.69 3.30
C GLN A 37 2.89 -9.45 3.27
N SER A 38 2.74 -10.53 4.07
CA SER A 38 1.48 -11.27 4.20
C SER A 38 0.33 -10.41 4.73
N THR A 39 0.62 -9.48 5.64
CA THR A 39 -0.38 -8.56 6.19
C THR A 39 -0.79 -7.52 5.16
N VAL A 40 0.20 -6.90 4.48
CA VAL A 40 -0.05 -5.94 3.39
C VAL A 40 -0.85 -6.57 2.26
N SER A 41 -0.51 -7.80 1.86
CA SER A 41 -1.24 -8.52 0.81
C SER A 41 -2.71 -8.75 1.17
N ARG A 42 -3.02 -9.04 2.44
CA ARG A 42 -4.41 -9.14 2.91
C ARG A 42 -5.10 -7.80 2.93
N ASP A 43 -4.45 -6.76 3.45
CA ASP A 43 -5.03 -5.41 3.50
C ASP A 43 -5.35 -4.88 2.09
N ILE A 44 -4.47 -5.06 1.10
CA ILE A 44 -4.72 -4.72 -0.31
C ILE A 44 -6.00 -5.41 -0.82
N LYS A 45 -6.14 -6.71 -0.55
CA LYS A 45 -7.33 -7.47 -0.96
C LYS A 45 -8.60 -7.00 -0.27
N GLU A 46 -8.54 -6.74 1.03
CA GLU A 46 -9.69 -6.27 1.81
C GLU A 46 -10.11 -4.85 1.42
N LEU A 47 -9.14 -3.99 1.07
CA LEU A 47 -9.37 -2.63 0.58
C LEU A 47 -9.83 -2.59 -0.88
N GLY A 48 -9.74 -3.70 -1.61
CA GLY A 48 -10.06 -3.76 -3.04
C GLY A 48 -9.09 -2.97 -3.92
N LEU A 49 -7.87 -2.73 -3.45
CA LEU A 49 -6.86 -1.99 -4.21
C LEU A 49 -6.46 -2.74 -5.47
N GLY A 50 -6.57 -2.05 -6.60
CA GLY A 50 -6.19 -2.54 -7.92
C GLY A 50 -4.87 -1.94 -8.37
N LYS A 51 -4.37 -2.37 -9.52
CA LYS A 51 -3.29 -1.65 -10.21
C LYS A 51 -3.84 -0.90 -11.40
N SER A 52 -3.44 0.36 -11.54
CA SER A 52 -3.83 1.22 -12.64
C SER A 52 -2.60 1.79 -13.35
N PRO A 53 -2.68 2.03 -14.67
CA PRO A 53 -1.58 2.60 -15.43
C PRO A 53 -1.36 4.08 -15.07
N SER A 54 -0.12 4.43 -14.74
CA SER A 54 0.34 5.80 -14.50
C SER A 54 1.73 5.98 -15.10
N GLY A 55 1.89 6.90 -16.06
CA GLY A 55 3.19 7.19 -16.68
C GLY A 55 3.90 5.97 -17.32
N GLY A 56 3.14 4.99 -17.82
CA GLY A 56 3.68 3.75 -18.40
C GLY A 56 4.00 2.65 -17.39
N ARG A 57 3.68 2.84 -16.11
CA ARG A 57 3.86 1.84 -15.03
C ARG A 57 2.53 1.46 -14.41
N LEU A 58 2.47 0.32 -13.71
CA LEU A 58 1.28 -0.13 -12.99
C LEU A 58 1.46 0.09 -11.50
N ILE A 59 0.71 1.04 -10.94
CA ILE A 59 0.76 1.42 -9.53
C ILE A 59 -0.54 1.03 -8.82
N TYR A 60 -0.48 0.79 -7.50
CA TYR A 60 -1.67 0.58 -6.71
C TYR A 60 -2.52 1.85 -6.64
N MET A 61 -3.85 1.70 -6.83
CA MET A 61 -4.87 2.73 -6.63
C MET A 61 -6.16 2.10 -6.10
#